data_AF-A0A7R8HAC5-F1
#
_entry.id   AF-A0A7R8HAC5-F1
#
_cell.length_a   1.000
_cell.length_b   1.000
_cell.length_c   1.000
_cell.angle_alpha   90.00
_cell.angle_beta   90.00
_cell.angle_gamma   90.00
#
_symmetry.space_group_name_H-M   'P 1'
#
loop_
_entity.id
_entity.type
_entity.pdbx_description
1 polymer ?
#
loop_
_entity_poly.entity_id
_entity_poly.type
_entity_poly.pdbx_seq_one_letter_code
_entity_poly.pdbx_strand_id
1 'polypeptide(L)'
;MAGRSIKLKNMAESKGANIARLVSKQAGRAKEKILQNLGKADRTTDDYFEEHLRNFNLQQNFASRLHKDISNYIRCVKATHAANKALMETLYDVYEHEWVGRDALNVQAQNSEMLWTDLVHKLSDQVLIPLNTYQSQFPEMRKKIDKRARKLIDYDKERHNVQQQQANPSRNEAKFAKSKEQMEIARRTYEILNTELLDELPALF
;
A
#
# COMPACT_ATOMS: atom_id res chain seq x y z
N MET A 1 -17.92 -6.22 42.74
CA MET A 1 -18.65 -6.53 41.48
C MET A 1 -19.16 -5.28 40.73
N ALA A 2 -19.55 -4.17 41.39
CA ALA A 2 -20.14 -3.00 40.71
C ALA A 2 -19.18 -2.19 39.79
N GLY A 3 -17.89 -2.10 40.11
CA GLY A 3 -16.92 -1.31 39.33
C GLY A 3 -16.55 -1.89 37.94
N ARG A 4 -16.79 -3.19 37.72
CA ARG A 4 -16.48 -3.86 36.44
C ARG A 4 -17.56 -3.60 35.38
N SER A 5 -18.84 -3.53 35.78
CA SER A 5 -19.96 -3.20 34.90
C SER A 5 -19.92 -1.74 34.40
N ILE A 6 -19.49 -0.79 35.23
CA ILE A 6 -19.40 0.63 34.85
C ILE A 6 -18.30 0.84 33.80
N LYS A 7 -17.14 0.18 33.95
CA LYS A 7 -16.05 0.23 32.97
C LYS A 7 -16.45 -0.33 31.60
N LEU A 8 -17.22 -1.42 31.56
CA LEU A 8 -17.71 -2.02 30.32
C LEU A 8 -18.75 -1.14 29.61
N LYS A 9 -19.64 -0.50 30.37
CA LYS A 9 -20.63 0.44 29.83
C LYS A 9 -19.97 1.68 29.21
N ASN A 10 -19.00 2.27 29.91
CA ASN A 10 -18.22 3.42 29.40
C ASN A 10 -17.37 3.07 28.16
N MET A 11 -16.81 1.85 28.08
CA MET A 11 -16.08 1.39 26.88
C MET A 11 -17.01 1.17 25.68
N ALA A 12 -18.23 0.67 25.90
CA ALA A 12 -19.21 0.47 24.84
C ALA A 12 -19.76 1.81 24.30
N GLU A 13 -20.05 2.76 25.19
CA GLU A 13 -20.48 4.12 24.82
C GLU A 13 -19.37 4.90 24.09
N SER A 14 -18.10 4.76 24.52
CA SER A 14 -16.94 5.34 23.84
C SER A 14 -16.71 4.75 22.44
N LYS A 15 -16.86 3.43 22.27
CA LYS A 15 -16.79 2.78 20.95
C LYS A 15 -17.94 3.21 20.03
N GLY A 16 -19.16 3.29 20.55
CA GLY A 16 -20.34 3.76 19.82
C GLY A 16 -20.20 5.22 19.37
N ALA A 17 -19.70 6.10 20.25
CA ALA A 17 -19.42 7.50 19.93
C ALA A 17 -18.33 7.67 18.87
N ASN A 18 -17.29 6.82 18.90
CA ASN A 18 -16.24 6.82 17.87
C ASN A 18 -16.75 6.36 16.50
N ILE A 19 -17.61 5.33 16.46
CA ILE A 19 -18.26 4.87 15.22
C ILE A 19 -19.18 5.97 14.67
N ALA A 20 -20.01 6.59 15.50
CA ALA A 20 -20.89 7.69 15.08
C ALA A 20 -20.10 8.88 14.52
N ARG A 21 -18.96 9.22 15.15
CA ARG A 21 -18.07 10.30 14.69
C ARG A 21 -17.38 9.96 13.37
N LEU A 22 -16.99 8.70 13.16
CA LEU A 22 -16.44 8.21 11.89
C LEU A 22 -17.49 8.26 10.78
N VAL A 23 -18.69 7.78 11.04
CA VAL A 23 -19.83 7.81 10.09
C VAL A 23 -20.19 9.25 9.73
N SER A 24 -20.25 10.15 10.71
CA SER A 24 -20.50 11.58 10.49
C SER A 24 -19.42 12.24 9.62
N LYS A 25 -18.14 11.92 9.86
CA LYS A 25 -17.03 12.40 9.00
C LYS A 25 -17.13 11.82 7.58
N GLN A 26 -17.44 10.54 7.44
CA GLN A 26 -17.59 9.88 6.14
C GLN A 26 -18.72 10.51 5.32
N ALA A 27 -19.89 10.73 5.93
CA ALA A 27 -21.02 11.39 5.30
C ALA A 27 -20.70 12.85 4.92
N GLY A 28 -19.96 13.56 5.79
CA GLY A 28 -19.47 14.91 5.50
C GLY A 28 -18.56 14.97 4.28
N ARG A 29 -17.62 14.02 4.15
CA ARG A 29 -16.72 13.94 2.98
C ARG A 29 -17.44 13.59 1.69
N ALA A 30 -18.40 12.67 1.76
CA ALA A 30 -19.22 12.31 0.60
C ALA A 30 -20.02 13.50 0.08
N LYS A 31 -20.61 14.29 1.00
CA LYS A 31 -21.31 15.53 0.66
C LYS A 31 -20.40 16.56 -0.01
N GLU A 32 -19.22 16.81 0.56
CA GLU A 32 -18.26 17.78 0.00
C GLU A 32 -17.79 17.37 -1.40
N LYS A 33 -17.48 16.08 -1.61
CA LYS A 33 -17.10 15.55 -2.92
C LYS A 33 -18.19 15.75 -3.98
N ILE A 34 -19.47 15.59 -3.60
CA ILE A 34 -20.60 15.86 -4.50
C ILE A 34 -20.68 17.36 -4.84
N LEU A 35 -20.49 18.24 -3.86
CA LEU A 35 -20.53 19.69 -4.08
C LEU A 35 -19.40 20.16 -5.00
N GLN A 36 -18.19 19.64 -4.83
CA GLN A 36 -17.06 19.90 -5.72
C GLN A 36 -17.33 19.40 -7.14
N ASN A 37 -17.84 18.16 -7.31
CA ASN A 37 -18.18 17.61 -8.62
C ASN A 37 -19.31 18.39 -9.34
N LEU A 38 -20.17 19.07 -8.58
CA LEU A 38 -21.24 19.93 -9.12
C LEU A 38 -20.78 21.38 -9.35
N GLY A 39 -19.51 21.71 -9.11
CA GLY A 39 -18.98 23.08 -9.23
C GLY A 39 -19.52 24.05 -8.17
N LYS A 40 -20.12 23.53 -7.08
CA LYS A 40 -20.71 24.32 -5.98
C LYS A 40 -19.76 24.55 -4.80
N ALA A 41 -18.55 23.99 -4.87
CA ALA A 41 -17.47 24.20 -3.91
C ALA A 41 -16.12 24.14 -4.64
N ASP A 42 -15.21 25.05 -4.32
CA ASP A 42 -13.87 25.07 -4.90
C ASP A 42 -13.04 23.89 -4.41
N ARG A 43 -12.41 23.18 -5.34
CA ARG A 43 -11.46 22.11 -5.04
C ARG A 43 -10.04 22.65 -5.07
N THR A 44 -9.28 22.36 -4.02
CA THR A 44 -7.83 22.57 -4.06
C THR A 44 -7.20 21.55 -5.00
N THR A 45 -6.62 22.01 -6.11
CA THR A 45 -5.85 21.18 -7.05
C THR A 45 -4.37 21.26 -6.69
N ASP A 46 -3.72 20.10 -6.55
CA ASP A 46 -2.29 19.98 -6.30
C ASP A 46 -1.67 19.18 -7.45
N ASP A 47 -1.45 19.86 -8.57
CA ASP A 47 -0.99 19.24 -9.82
C ASP A 47 0.36 18.53 -9.63
N TYR A 48 1.20 19.05 -8.74
CA TYR A 48 2.49 18.46 -8.39
C TYR A 48 2.32 17.14 -7.62
N PHE A 49 1.40 17.08 -6.64
CA PHE A 49 1.08 15.83 -5.95
C PHE A 49 0.43 14.79 -6.88
N GLU A 50 -0.45 15.22 -7.80
CA GLU A 50 -1.11 14.31 -8.75
C GLU A 50 -0.11 13.62 -9.69
N GLU A 51 0.96 14.31 -10.09
CA GLU A 51 2.08 13.71 -10.83
C GLU A 51 2.80 12.62 -10.01
N HIS A 52 3.17 12.92 -8.76
CA HIS A 52 3.79 11.93 -7.87
C HIS A 52 2.88 10.74 -7.60
N LEU A 53 1.58 10.97 -7.44
CA LEU A 53 0.58 9.92 -7.28
C LEU A 53 0.47 9.05 -8.53
N ARG A 54 0.47 9.64 -9.73
CA ARG A 54 0.48 8.90 -10.99
C ARG A 54 1.72 8.02 -11.09
N ASN A 55 2.90 8.57 -10.80
CA ASN A 55 4.15 7.83 -10.88
C ASN A 55 4.20 6.70 -9.84
N PHE A 56 3.73 6.94 -8.61
CA PHE A 56 3.58 5.92 -7.56
C PHE A 56 2.69 4.75 -8.02
N ASN A 57 1.53 5.04 -8.62
CA ASN A 57 0.63 4.00 -9.12
C ASN A 57 1.26 3.18 -10.26
N LEU A 58 1.97 3.84 -11.18
CA LEU A 58 2.70 3.15 -12.25
C LEU A 58 3.78 2.23 -11.67
N GLN A 59 4.58 2.74 -10.74
CA GLN A 59 5.64 1.99 -10.08
C GLN A 59 5.10 0.77 -9.31
N GLN A 60 3.99 0.95 -8.56
CA GLN A 60 3.31 -0.15 -7.87
C GLN A 60 2.85 -1.25 -8.84
N ASN A 61 2.28 -0.85 -9.99
CA ASN A 61 1.81 -1.78 -11.00
C ASN A 61 2.96 -2.54 -11.66
N PHE A 62 4.05 -1.86 -12.00
CA PHE A 62 5.24 -2.50 -12.56
C PHE A 62 5.90 -3.45 -11.57
N ALA A 63 6.03 -3.05 -10.30
CA ALA A 63 6.53 -3.91 -9.24
C ALA A 63 5.67 -5.17 -9.08
N SER A 64 4.33 -5.02 -9.09
CA SER A 64 3.38 -6.13 -9.01
C SER A 64 3.52 -7.11 -10.18
N ARG A 65 3.62 -6.59 -11.40
CA ARG A 65 3.82 -7.39 -12.61
C ARG A 65 5.16 -8.13 -12.59
N LEU A 66 6.25 -7.43 -12.27
CA LEU A 66 7.59 -8.02 -12.20
C LEU A 66 7.64 -9.17 -11.19
N HIS A 67 7.04 -8.99 -10.00
CA HIS A 67 6.96 -10.05 -8.99
C HIS A 67 6.19 -11.27 -9.49
N LYS A 68 5.06 -11.06 -10.15
CA LYS A 68 4.28 -12.15 -10.75
C LYS A 68 5.10 -12.92 -11.78
N ASP A 69 5.80 -12.21 -12.66
CA ASP A 69 6.59 -12.81 -13.72
C ASP A 69 7.81 -13.57 -13.17
N ILE A 70 8.52 -13.02 -12.19
CA ILE A 70 9.65 -13.70 -11.50
C ILE A 70 9.18 -14.93 -10.71
N SER A 71 8.06 -14.81 -9.99
CA SER A 71 7.50 -15.94 -9.25
C SER A 71 7.11 -17.08 -10.19
N ASN A 72 6.53 -16.75 -11.34
CA ASN A 72 6.23 -17.73 -12.38
C ASN A 72 7.50 -18.33 -12.98
N TYR A 73 8.50 -17.51 -13.28
CA TYR A 73 9.79 -17.98 -13.79
C TYR A 73 10.47 -18.97 -12.84
N ILE A 74 10.53 -18.67 -11.53
CA ILE A 74 11.08 -19.60 -10.52
C ILE A 74 10.31 -20.92 -10.51
N ARG A 75 8.99 -20.89 -10.68
CA ARG A 75 8.17 -22.12 -10.79
C ARG A 75 8.54 -22.93 -12.03
N CYS A 76 8.71 -22.29 -13.19
CA CYS A 76 9.15 -22.94 -14.42
C CYS A 76 10.57 -23.53 -14.30
N VAL A 77 11.49 -22.82 -13.65
CA VAL A 77 12.85 -23.30 -13.35
C VAL A 77 12.78 -24.58 -12.51
N LYS A 78 12.00 -24.59 -11.43
CA LYS A 78 11.81 -25.77 -10.58
C LYS A 78 11.21 -26.96 -11.34
N ALA A 79 10.23 -26.71 -12.21
CA ALA A 79 9.64 -27.76 -13.05
C ALA A 79 10.65 -28.33 -14.06
N THR A 80 11.46 -27.46 -14.68
CA THR A 80 12.53 -27.85 -15.61
C THR A 80 13.60 -28.65 -14.90
N HIS A 81 14.00 -28.24 -13.70
CA HIS A 81 14.92 -28.96 -12.84
C HIS A 81 14.41 -30.37 -12.53
N ALA A 82 13.14 -30.52 -12.12
CA ALA A 82 12.54 -31.82 -11.85
C ALA A 82 12.52 -32.72 -13.10
N ALA A 83 12.19 -32.17 -14.27
CA ALA A 83 12.22 -32.90 -15.53
C ALA A 83 13.64 -33.34 -15.93
N ASN A 84 14.63 -32.45 -15.77
CA ASN A 84 16.04 -32.75 -16.03
C ASN A 84 16.55 -33.86 -15.10
N LYS A 85 16.17 -33.82 -13.82
CA LYS A 85 16.53 -34.85 -12.85
C LYS A 85 15.97 -36.21 -13.24
N ALA A 86 14.67 -36.29 -13.55
CA ALA A 86 14.03 -37.54 -13.97
C ALA A 86 14.67 -38.13 -15.26
N LEU A 87 15.06 -37.26 -16.20
CA LEU A 87 15.79 -37.67 -17.39
C LEU A 87 17.18 -38.24 -17.06
N MET A 88 17.94 -37.58 -16.18
CA MET A 88 19.25 -38.05 -15.75
C MET A 88 19.18 -39.35 -14.96
N GLU A 89 18.16 -39.53 -14.11
CA GLU A 89 17.88 -40.78 -13.39
C GLU A 89 17.60 -41.91 -14.39
N THR A 90 16.71 -41.69 -15.36
CA THR A 90 16.42 -42.66 -16.41
C THR A 90 17.68 -43.01 -17.22
N LEU A 91 18.49 -42.01 -17.58
CA LEU A 91 19.72 -42.21 -18.32
C LEU A 91 20.72 -43.07 -17.53
N TYR A 92 20.84 -42.83 -16.23
CA TYR A 92 21.71 -43.61 -15.35
C TYR A 92 21.21 -45.06 -15.18
N ASP A 93 19.89 -45.26 -15.07
CA ASP A 93 19.27 -46.58 -14.91
C ASP A 93 19.48 -47.47 -16.15
N VAL A 94 19.41 -46.89 -17.35
CA VAL A 94 19.65 -47.62 -18.60
C VAL A 94 21.13 -47.74 -18.96
N TYR A 95 22.04 -47.06 -18.24
CA TYR A 95 23.47 -47.12 -18.49
C TYR A 95 24.09 -48.33 -17.78
N GLU A 96 24.45 -49.36 -18.56
CA GLU A 96 24.95 -50.61 -18.00
C GLU A 96 26.25 -50.42 -17.21
N HIS A 97 26.43 -51.27 -16.18
CA HIS A 97 27.59 -51.21 -15.29
C HIS A 97 28.94 -51.36 -15.98
N GLU A 98 28.99 -52.11 -17.09
CA GLU A 98 30.21 -52.37 -17.84
C GLU A 98 30.56 -51.25 -18.84
N TRP A 99 29.63 -50.33 -19.09
CA TRP A 99 29.82 -49.27 -20.08
C TRP A 99 30.80 -48.22 -19.56
N VAL A 100 31.74 -47.85 -20.43
CA VAL A 100 32.77 -46.86 -20.14
C VAL A 100 32.14 -45.50 -19.84
N GLY A 101 32.47 -44.92 -18.68
CA GLY A 101 32.03 -43.57 -18.32
C GLY A 101 30.82 -43.50 -17.40
N ARG A 102 30.30 -44.63 -16.90
CA ARG A 102 29.17 -44.68 -15.95
C ARG A 102 29.36 -43.80 -14.71
N ASP A 103 30.54 -43.85 -14.09
CA ASP A 103 30.83 -43.03 -12.90
C ASP A 103 30.88 -41.53 -13.24
N ALA A 104 31.45 -41.19 -14.41
CA ALA A 104 31.48 -39.83 -14.89
C ALA A 104 30.06 -39.29 -15.17
N LEU A 105 29.16 -40.13 -15.70
CA LEU A 105 27.75 -39.80 -15.89
C LEU A 105 27.06 -39.47 -14.55
N ASN A 106 27.29 -40.28 -13.51
CA ASN A 106 26.75 -40.03 -12.18
C ASN A 106 27.26 -38.72 -11.57
N VAL A 107 28.58 -38.48 -11.66
CA VAL A 107 29.20 -37.21 -11.20
C VAL A 107 28.60 -36.02 -11.95
N GLN A 108 28.38 -36.15 -13.27
CA GLN A 108 27.77 -35.08 -14.06
C GLN A 108 26.31 -34.80 -13.66
N ALA A 109 25.52 -35.84 -13.37
CA ALA A 109 24.16 -35.70 -12.88
C ALA A 109 24.13 -34.98 -11.51
N GLN A 110 25.02 -35.35 -10.58
CA GLN A 110 25.15 -34.69 -9.28
C GLN A 110 25.57 -33.23 -9.40
N ASN A 111 26.52 -32.92 -10.29
CA ASN A 111 26.92 -31.54 -10.58
C ASN A 111 25.77 -30.72 -11.14
N SER A 112 24.98 -31.30 -12.06
CA SER A 112 23.78 -30.65 -12.60
C SER A 112 22.75 -30.36 -11.49
N GLU A 113 22.51 -31.30 -10.57
CA GLU A 113 21.60 -31.13 -9.44
C GLU A 113 22.03 -29.97 -8.52
N MET A 114 23.32 -29.89 -8.21
CA MET A 114 23.87 -28.79 -7.41
C MET A 114 23.68 -27.43 -8.08
N LEU A 115 23.95 -27.33 -9.39
CA LEU A 115 23.79 -26.09 -10.14
C LEU A 115 22.33 -25.62 -10.20
N TRP A 116 21.38 -26.53 -10.42
CA TRP A 116 19.96 -26.19 -10.40
C TRP A 116 19.49 -25.73 -9.02
N THR A 117 19.94 -26.42 -7.97
CA THR A 117 19.60 -26.08 -6.59
C THR A 117 20.12 -24.69 -6.22
N ASP A 118 21.38 -24.38 -6.56
CA ASP A 118 22.00 -23.07 -6.34
C ASP A 118 21.28 -21.96 -7.13
N LEU A 119 20.91 -22.22 -8.39
CA LEU A 119 20.13 -21.27 -9.20
C LEU A 119 18.78 -20.93 -8.55
N VAL A 120 18.02 -21.96 -8.15
CA VAL A 120 16.71 -21.76 -7.50
C VAL A 120 16.85 -21.02 -6.18
N HIS A 121 17.88 -21.35 -5.39
CA HIS A 121 18.19 -20.68 -4.14
C HIS A 121 18.51 -19.20 -4.38
N LYS A 122 19.42 -18.88 -5.30
CA LYS A 122 19.80 -17.50 -5.64
C LYS A 122 18.63 -16.68 -6.18
N LEU A 123 17.80 -17.24 -7.06
CA LEU A 123 16.59 -16.55 -7.54
C LEU A 123 15.60 -16.27 -6.42
N SER A 124 15.49 -17.17 -5.44
CA SER A 124 14.58 -16.96 -4.30
C SER A 124 15.15 -15.91 -3.34
N ASP A 125 16.42 -16.04 -2.97
CA ASP A 125 17.07 -15.23 -1.93
C ASP A 125 17.48 -13.85 -2.43
N GLN A 126 18.13 -13.76 -3.58
CA GLN A 126 18.75 -12.53 -4.07
C GLN A 126 17.85 -11.72 -5.00
N VAL A 127 16.75 -12.31 -5.48
CA VAL A 127 15.82 -11.63 -6.39
C VAL A 127 14.44 -11.51 -5.78
N LEU A 128 13.81 -12.63 -5.40
CA LEU A 128 12.43 -12.62 -4.94
C LEU A 128 12.26 -11.95 -3.56
N ILE A 129 13.16 -12.20 -2.60
CA ILE A 129 13.09 -11.56 -1.27
C ILE A 129 13.24 -10.03 -1.35
N PRO A 130 14.27 -9.46 -2.01
CA PRO A 130 14.38 -8.00 -2.18
C PRO A 130 13.15 -7.40 -2.85
N LEU A 131 12.59 -8.07 -3.86
CA LEU A 131 11.38 -7.62 -4.53
C LEU A 131 10.16 -7.62 -3.60
N ASN A 132 10.00 -8.65 -2.77
CA ASN A 132 8.95 -8.69 -1.73
C ASN A 132 9.09 -7.53 -0.74
N THR A 133 10.31 -7.28 -0.26
CA THR A 133 10.61 -6.17 0.66
C THR A 133 10.27 -4.83 0.02
N TYR A 134 10.68 -4.60 -1.23
CA TYR A 134 10.31 -3.41 -1.98
C TYR A 134 8.78 -3.28 -2.14
N GLN A 135 8.09 -4.34 -2.52
CA GLN A 135 6.62 -4.34 -2.67
C GLN A 135 5.87 -4.04 -1.37
N SER A 136 6.43 -4.46 -0.23
CA SER A 136 5.81 -4.26 1.09
C SER A 136 5.70 -2.78 1.49
N GLN A 137 6.42 -1.88 0.80
CA GLN A 137 6.39 -0.44 1.08
C GLN A 137 5.12 0.23 0.53
N PHE A 138 4.56 -0.27 -0.58
CA PHE A 138 3.42 0.36 -1.26
C PHE A 138 2.13 0.39 -0.42
N PRO A 139 1.72 -0.68 0.31
CA PRO A 139 0.47 -0.65 1.07
C PRO A 139 0.43 0.45 2.14
N GLU A 140 1.54 0.67 2.85
CA GLU A 140 1.59 1.70 3.89
C GLU A 140 1.62 3.11 3.28
N MET A 141 2.39 3.31 2.21
CA MET A 141 2.37 4.56 1.45
C MET A 141 0.97 4.88 0.92
N ARG A 142 0.28 3.88 0.35
CA ARG A 142 -1.10 4.02 -0.13
C ARG A 142 -2.06 4.47 0.97
N LYS A 143 -1.94 3.91 2.18
CA LYS A 143 -2.75 4.37 3.32
C LYS A 143 -2.47 5.82 3.69
N LYS A 144 -1.20 6.27 3.64
CA LYS A 144 -0.83 7.68 3.88
C LYS A 144 -1.44 8.60 2.82
N ILE A 145 -1.33 8.25 1.53
CA ILE A 145 -1.96 8.97 0.41
C ILE A 145 -3.48 9.08 0.63
N ASP A 146 -4.16 7.97 0.93
CA ASP A 146 -5.60 7.96 1.19
C ASP A 146 -5.96 8.81 2.42
N LYS A 147 -5.09 8.83 3.44
CA LYS A 147 -5.26 9.66 4.63
C LYS A 147 -5.13 11.14 4.28
N ARG A 148 -4.12 11.54 3.50
CA ARG A 148 -3.98 12.91 2.98
C ARG A 148 -5.23 13.34 2.21
N ALA A 149 -5.69 12.52 1.26
CA ALA A 149 -6.89 12.83 0.48
C ALA A 149 -8.13 13.05 1.36
N ARG A 150 -8.33 12.21 2.40
CA ARG A 150 -9.40 12.41 3.39
C ARG A 150 -9.24 13.69 4.21
N LYS A 151 -8.01 14.09 4.52
CA LYS A 151 -7.72 15.30 5.29
C LYS A 151 -7.87 16.58 4.48
N LEU A 152 -7.57 16.53 3.19
CA LEU A 152 -7.86 17.62 2.27
C LEU A 152 -9.37 17.90 2.22
N ILE A 153 -10.20 16.86 2.10
CA ILE A 153 -11.66 17.01 2.11
C ILE A 153 -12.16 17.55 3.47
N ASP A 154 -11.59 17.08 4.58
CA ASP A 154 -11.93 17.61 5.91
C ASP A 154 -11.59 19.11 6.01
N TYR A 155 -10.45 19.54 5.45
CA TYR A 155 -10.03 20.95 5.41
C TYR A 155 -10.94 21.81 4.51
N ASP A 156 -11.19 21.38 3.27
CA ASP A 156 -12.06 22.10 2.32
C ASP A 156 -13.46 22.33 2.91
N LYS A 157 -14.02 21.31 3.58
CA LYS A 157 -15.31 21.42 4.26
C LYS A 157 -15.31 22.51 5.35
N GLU A 158 -14.28 22.53 6.21
CA GLU A 158 -14.22 23.54 7.29
C GLU A 158 -13.92 24.93 6.74
N ARG A 159 -13.09 25.05 5.69
CA ARG A 159 -12.85 26.30 4.96
C ARG A 159 -14.15 26.86 4.38
N HIS A 160 -14.94 26.02 3.71
CA HIS A 160 -16.23 26.41 3.16
C HIS A 160 -17.23 26.81 4.26
N ASN A 161 -17.27 26.09 5.39
CA ASN A 161 -18.09 26.47 6.55
C ASN A 161 -17.71 27.85 7.11
N VAL A 162 -16.40 28.15 7.22
CA VAL A 162 -15.91 29.47 7.64
C VAL A 162 -16.30 30.55 6.62
N GLN A 163 -16.14 30.30 5.31
CA GLN A 163 -16.53 31.24 4.27
C GLN A 163 -18.03 31.58 4.30
N GLN A 164 -18.90 30.57 4.45
CA GLN A 164 -20.35 30.80 4.57
C GLN A 164 -20.72 31.63 5.80
N GLN A 165 -20.11 31.34 6.95
CA GLN A 165 -20.35 32.10 8.17
C GLN A 165 -19.78 33.52 8.07
N GLN A 166 -18.65 33.70 7.38
CA GLN A 166 -18.03 35.00 7.18
C GLN A 166 -18.89 35.92 6.31
N ALA A 167 -19.56 35.36 5.29
CA ALA A 167 -20.48 36.08 4.42
C ALA A 167 -21.85 36.38 5.06
N ASN A 168 -22.17 35.81 6.23
CA ASN A 168 -23.42 36.07 6.93
C ASN A 168 -23.30 37.32 7.84
N PRO A 169 -24.00 38.43 7.54
CA PRO A 169 -23.91 39.67 8.33
C PRO A 169 -24.49 39.55 9.74
N SER A 170 -25.33 38.54 10.01
CA SER A 170 -25.91 38.25 11.32
C SER A 170 -25.30 37.01 11.98
N ARG A 171 -24.04 36.71 11.65
CA ARG A 171 -23.29 35.57 12.22
C ARG A 171 -23.10 35.70 13.74
N ASN A 172 -23.02 34.55 14.40
CA ASN A 172 -22.63 34.48 15.81
C ASN A 172 -21.10 34.46 15.93
N GLU A 173 -20.50 35.49 16.52
CA GLU A 173 -19.04 35.65 16.61
C GLU A 173 -18.35 34.54 17.42
N ALA A 174 -18.95 34.07 18.51
CA ALA A 174 -18.38 32.97 19.31
C ALA A 174 -18.35 31.65 18.51
N LYS A 175 -19.41 31.36 17.76
CA LYS A 175 -19.47 30.19 16.86
C LYS A 175 -18.48 30.32 15.71
N PHE A 176 -18.35 31.51 15.14
CA PHE A 176 -17.43 31.80 14.05
C PHE A 176 -15.96 31.61 14.48
N ALA A 177 -15.58 32.12 15.66
CA ALA A 177 -14.24 31.92 16.23
C ALA A 177 -13.90 30.43 16.37
N LYS A 178 -14.85 29.63 16.86
CA LYS A 178 -14.69 28.17 16.99
C LYS A 178 -14.57 27.47 15.64
N SER A 179 -15.33 27.88 14.63
CA SER A 179 -15.21 27.33 13.27
C SER A 179 -13.87 27.67 12.63
N LYS A 180 -13.32 28.88 12.86
CA LYS A 180 -11.96 29.24 12.44
C LYS A 180 -10.90 28.39 13.08
N GLU A 181 -10.98 28.15 14.39
CA GLU A 181 -10.04 27.27 15.09
C GLU A 181 -10.06 25.84 14.52
N GLN A 182 -11.25 25.30 14.26
CA GLN A 182 -11.40 23.96 13.65
C GLN A 182 -10.82 23.89 12.24
N MET A 183 -11.01 24.95 11.43
CA MET A 183 -10.42 25.05 10.11
C MET A 183 -8.89 25.06 10.18
N GLU A 184 -8.28 25.83 11.09
CA GLU A 184 -6.82 25.86 11.27
C GLU A 184 -6.27 24.50 11.73
N ILE A 185 -6.98 23.79 12.61
CA ILE A 185 -6.59 22.42 13.02
C ILE A 185 -6.64 21.46 11.81
N ALA A 186 -7.69 21.55 10.99
CA ALA A 186 -7.83 20.73 9.80
C ALA A 186 -6.73 21.05 8.77
N ARG A 187 -6.43 22.32 8.56
CA ARG A 187 -5.34 22.81 7.70
C ARG A 187 -3.98 22.24 8.13
N ARG A 188 -3.59 22.45 9.39
CA ARG A 188 -2.32 21.94 9.93
C ARG A 188 -2.20 20.42 9.79
N THR A 189 -3.27 19.69 10.07
CA THR A 189 -3.28 18.21 9.95
C THR A 189 -3.09 17.77 8.50
N TYR A 190 -3.69 18.48 7.55
CA TYR A 190 -3.50 18.22 6.12
C TYR A 190 -2.08 18.59 5.67
N GLU A 191 -1.60 19.78 6.01
CA GLU A 191 -0.29 20.29 5.60
C GLU A 191 0.85 19.39 6.07
N ILE A 192 0.82 18.89 7.31
CA ILE A 192 1.83 17.94 7.81
C ILE A 192 1.89 16.68 6.92
N LEU A 193 0.74 16.06 6.66
CA LEU A 193 0.69 14.86 5.80
C LEU A 193 1.06 15.16 4.36
N ASN A 194 0.73 16.36 3.88
CA ASN A 194 1.04 16.80 2.54
C ASN A 194 2.55 16.93 2.37
N THR A 195 3.22 17.65 3.26
CA THR A 195 4.68 17.84 3.23
C THR A 195 5.41 16.50 3.38
N GLU A 196 5.03 15.66 4.34
CA GLU A 196 5.61 14.32 4.49
C GLU A 196 5.53 13.51 3.19
N LEU A 197 4.38 13.51 2.51
CA LEU A 197 4.22 12.76 1.26
C LEU A 197 4.95 13.40 0.07
N LEU A 198 5.09 14.73 0.04
CA LEU A 198 5.86 15.41 -0.99
C LEU A 198 7.37 15.11 -0.88
N ASP A 199 7.84 14.78 0.32
CA ASP A 199 9.22 14.33 0.54
C ASP A 199 9.37 12.81 0.31
N GLU A 200 8.42 12.00 0.80
CA GLU A 200 8.51 10.53 0.76
C GLU A 200 8.21 9.93 -0.63
N LEU A 201 7.28 10.51 -1.41
CA LEU A 201 6.90 9.96 -2.73
C LEU A 201 8.03 10.03 -3.77
N PRO A 202 8.79 11.14 -3.89
CA PRO A 202 9.97 11.18 -4.74
C PRO A 202 11.08 10.23 -4.27
N ALA A 203 11.23 10.03 -2.96
CA ALA A 203 12.26 9.15 -2.39
C ALA A 203 12.00 7.65 -2.60
N LEU A 204 10.78 7.27 -3.01
CA LEU A 204 10.44 5.90 -3.43
C LEU A 204 10.94 5.56 -4.84
N PHE A 205 11.37 6.55 -5.64
CA PHE A 205 11.98 6.36 -6.96
C PHE A 205 13.42 5.89 -6.87
#